data_AF-A0A067F2D8-F1
#
_entry.id   AF-A0A067F2D8-F1
#
_cell.length_a   1.000
_cell.length_b   1.000
_cell.length_c   1.000
_cell.angle_alpha   90.00
_cell.angle_beta   90.00
_cell.angle_gamma   90.00
#
_symmetry.space_group_name_H-M   'P 1'
#
loop_
_entity.id
_entity.type
_entity.pdbx_description
1 polymer ?
#
loop_
_entity_poly.entity_id
_entity_poly.type
_entity_poly.pdbx_seq_one_letter_code
_entity_poly.pdbx_strand_id
1 'polypeptide(L)'
;MAAEMALVKPISKFSTIATTTKPRFSYPKATCTSLSTRFCTIKMSATSEQAAAATAQKPSKKSNKTAIKETLLTPRFYTTDFDEMETLFNTEINKKLNQAEFEALLQEFKTDYNQTHFVRNKEFKEAADKMQGPLRQIFVEFLERSCTAEFSGFLLYKELGRRLKKTNPVVAEIFSLMSRDEARHAGFLNKGLSDFNYALDLGFLTKARKYTFFKPKFIFYATYLSEKIGYWRYITIYRHLKANPEFQCYPIFKYFENWCQDENRHGDFFSALMKAQPQFLNDWKAKLWARFFCLSKESTNRILMEVLKIL
;
A
#
# COMPACT_ATOMS: atom_id res chain seq x y z
N MET A 1 -5.25 54.83 13.83
CA MET A 1 -6.67 54.75 13.42
C MET A 1 -6.83 53.41 12.71
N ALA A 2 -7.35 52.39 13.40
CA ALA A 2 -8.78 52.01 13.47
C ALA A 2 -9.27 51.54 12.08
N ALA A 3 -9.91 50.40 11.87
CA ALA A 3 -10.74 49.52 12.70
C ALA A 3 -10.58 48.05 12.19
N GLU A 4 -10.55 47.00 13.00
CA GLU A 4 -11.63 46.38 13.79
C GLU A 4 -12.92 46.07 12.99
N MET A 5 -13.11 44.80 12.66
CA MET A 5 -14.42 44.21 12.36
C MET A 5 -14.58 42.95 13.23
N ALA A 6 -15.29 43.11 14.34
CA ALA A 6 -16.02 42.05 15.03
C ALA A 6 -17.18 41.57 14.11
N LEU A 7 -17.89 40.45 14.25
CA LEU A 7 -18.30 39.61 15.37
C LEU A 7 -19.17 38.50 14.74
N VAL A 8 -19.12 37.22 15.14
CA VAL A 8 -20.32 36.35 15.32
C VAL A 8 -19.96 35.22 16.29
N LYS A 9 -20.63 35.19 17.45
CA LYS A 9 -20.62 34.08 18.43
C LYS A 9 -21.76 33.09 18.09
N PRO A 10 -21.60 31.77 18.29
CA PRO A 10 -22.74 30.87 18.30
C PRO A 10 -23.34 30.76 19.71
N ILE A 11 -24.66 31.01 19.78
CA ILE A 11 -25.55 30.62 20.88
C ILE A 11 -26.16 29.28 20.49
N SER A 12 -25.99 28.26 21.33
CA SER A 12 -27.11 27.37 21.70
C SER A 12 -26.71 26.48 22.87
N LYS A 13 -27.47 26.65 23.96
CA LYS A 13 -27.53 25.76 25.11
C LYS A 13 -28.23 24.48 24.67
N PHE A 14 -27.70 23.31 25.03
CA PHE A 14 -28.52 22.11 25.10
C PHE A 14 -28.48 21.56 26.53
N SER A 15 -29.70 21.46 27.06
CA SER A 15 -30.10 21.02 28.38
C SER A 15 -29.87 19.53 28.61
N THR A 16 -29.39 19.22 29.81
CA THR A 16 -29.37 17.90 30.44
C THR A 16 -30.78 17.32 30.53
N ILE A 17 -31.01 16.13 29.98
CA ILE A 17 -32.11 15.25 30.38
C ILE A 17 -31.54 13.86 30.57
N ALA A 18 -31.55 13.40 31.81
CA ALA A 18 -31.36 12.01 32.19
C ALA A 18 -32.70 11.28 32.05
N THR A 19 -32.74 10.12 31.39
CA THR A 19 -33.67 9.06 31.77
C THR A 19 -33.20 7.69 31.26
N THR A 20 -33.08 6.80 32.25
CA THR A 20 -33.05 5.35 32.23
C THR A 20 -33.96 4.69 31.19
N THR A 21 -33.44 3.71 30.45
CA THR A 21 -34.09 2.39 30.21
C THR A 21 -33.16 1.45 29.44
N LYS A 22 -32.90 0.26 29.98
CA LYS A 22 -32.21 -0.86 29.31
C LYS A 22 -33.25 -1.67 28.52
N PRO A 23 -33.04 -2.01 27.23
CA PRO A 23 -33.81 -3.06 26.59
C PRO A 23 -33.07 -4.40 26.68
N ARG A 24 -33.80 -5.41 27.16
CA ARG A 24 -33.42 -6.82 27.27
C ARG A 24 -33.80 -7.50 25.95
N PHE A 25 -32.82 -7.96 25.18
CA PHE A 25 -33.08 -8.73 23.95
C PHE A 25 -33.04 -10.24 24.24
N SER A 26 -34.16 -10.89 23.94
CA SER A 26 -34.37 -12.34 23.96
C SER A 26 -34.06 -12.91 22.57
N TYR A 27 -33.22 -13.95 22.49
CA TYR A 27 -32.95 -14.70 21.27
C TYR A 27 -33.86 -15.94 21.17
N PRO A 28 -34.55 -16.19 20.04
CA PRO A 28 -35.10 -17.51 19.76
C PRO A 28 -34.03 -18.42 19.15
N LYS A 29 -33.91 -19.64 19.68
CA LYS A 29 -33.12 -20.74 19.09
C LYS A 29 -33.80 -21.21 17.81
N ALA A 30 -33.07 -21.23 16.70
CA ALA A 30 -33.46 -21.90 15.47
C ALA A 30 -32.62 -23.18 15.28
N THR A 31 -33.34 -24.25 14.97
CA THR A 31 -32.89 -25.63 14.77
C THR A 31 -32.11 -25.80 13.48
N CYS A 32 -31.07 -26.64 13.55
CA CYS A 32 -30.19 -27.00 12.43
C CYS A 32 -30.79 -28.18 11.66
N THR A 33 -30.99 -28.03 10.35
CA THR A 33 -31.27 -29.14 9.43
C THR A 33 -30.11 -29.25 8.43
N SER A 34 -29.56 -30.47 8.35
CA SER A 34 -28.39 -30.78 7.54
C SER A 34 -28.74 -30.85 6.05
N LEU A 35 -27.90 -30.26 5.20
CA LEU A 35 -27.85 -30.56 3.77
C LEU A 35 -26.41 -30.88 3.37
N SER A 36 -26.25 -32.13 2.95
CA SER A 36 -25.05 -32.74 2.39
C SER A 36 -24.79 -32.19 0.99
N THR A 37 -23.58 -31.69 0.73
CA THR A 37 -23.12 -31.37 -0.62
C THR A 37 -21.75 -31.98 -0.85
N ARG A 38 -21.68 -32.86 -1.85
CA ARG A 38 -20.51 -33.61 -2.29
C ARG A 38 -19.46 -32.66 -2.88
N PHE A 39 -18.21 -32.75 -2.42
CA PHE A 39 -17.06 -32.11 -3.06
C PHE A 39 -16.51 -33.01 -4.18
N CYS A 40 -16.45 -32.48 -5.39
CA CYS A 40 -15.69 -33.06 -6.50
C CYS A 40 -14.29 -32.45 -6.49
N THR A 41 -13.25 -33.27 -6.32
CA THR A 41 -11.85 -32.85 -6.30
C THR A 41 -11.26 -32.99 -7.70
N ILE A 42 -10.96 -31.88 -8.37
CA ILE A 42 -10.15 -31.87 -9.60
C ILE A 42 -8.69 -31.70 -9.20
N LYS A 43 -7.88 -32.75 -9.37
CA LYS A 43 -6.41 -32.70 -9.32
C LYS A 43 -5.90 -32.22 -10.68
N MET A 44 -5.12 -31.15 -10.70
CA MET A 44 -4.28 -30.80 -11.86
C MET A 44 -2.82 -31.09 -11.49
N SER A 45 -2.23 -32.05 -12.21
CA SER A 45 -0.80 -32.35 -12.19
C SER A 45 -0.17 -31.70 -13.42
N ALA A 46 0.89 -30.94 -13.22
CA ALA A 46 1.76 -30.48 -14.31
C ALA A 46 3.20 -30.88 -13.97
N THR A 47 3.62 -31.98 -14.57
CA THR A 47 5.00 -32.46 -14.63
C THR A 47 5.74 -31.67 -15.71
N SER A 48 6.95 -31.21 -15.42
CA SER A 48 8.03 -31.15 -16.41
C SER A 48 9.37 -31.27 -15.70
N GLU A 49 10.09 -32.34 -16.04
CA GLU A 49 11.43 -32.66 -15.57
C GLU A 49 12.51 -31.94 -16.39
N GLN A 50 13.47 -31.43 -15.61
CA GLN A 50 14.91 -31.14 -15.79
C GLN A 50 15.61 -31.26 -17.16
N ALA A 51 16.52 -30.30 -17.38
CA ALA A 51 17.90 -30.59 -17.78
C ALA A 51 18.86 -29.64 -17.04
N ALA A 52 19.83 -30.21 -16.31
CA ALA A 52 20.82 -29.50 -15.52
C ALA A 52 22.16 -29.42 -16.28
N ALA A 53 22.78 -28.23 -16.30
CA ALA A 53 24.18 -28.04 -16.69
C ALA A 53 24.93 -27.42 -15.50
N ALA A 54 25.98 -28.12 -15.06
CA ALA A 54 26.76 -27.79 -13.88
C ALA A 54 27.80 -26.70 -14.17
N THR A 55 27.85 -25.66 -13.33
CA THR A 55 29.05 -24.82 -13.14
C THR A 55 29.22 -24.50 -11.66
N ALA A 56 30.44 -24.66 -11.16
CA ALA A 56 30.82 -24.62 -9.76
C ALA A 56 30.73 -23.20 -9.16
N GLN A 57 30.14 -23.08 -7.96
CA GLN A 57 30.10 -21.84 -7.18
C GLN A 57 30.89 -21.97 -5.86
N LYS A 58 31.75 -20.97 -5.61
CA LYS A 58 32.51 -20.72 -4.37
C LYS A 58 31.59 -20.57 -3.15
N PRO A 59 32.05 -20.88 -1.92
CA PRO A 59 31.18 -20.93 -0.74
C PRO A 59 30.80 -19.52 -0.27
N SER A 60 29.51 -19.20 -0.32
CA SER A 60 28.94 -18.03 0.35
C SER A 60 28.79 -18.29 1.85
N LYS A 61 29.21 -17.31 2.67
CA LYS A 61 29.07 -17.35 4.13
C LYS A 61 27.60 -17.60 4.51
N LYS A 62 27.38 -18.63 5.34
CA LYS A 62 26.09 -18.93 5.98
C LYS A 62 25.60 -17.70 6.75
N SER A 63 24.63 -16.97 6.22
CA SER A 63 23.78 -16.12 7.04
C SER A 63 22.91 -17.04 7.89
N ASN A 64 22.94 -16.84 9.21
CA ASN A 64 21.99 -17.50 10.10
C ASN A 64 20.59 -17.07 9.67
N LYS A 65 19.86 -17.98 9.02
CA LYS A 65 18.47 -17.80 8.64
C LYS A 65 17.62 -17.84 9.91
N THR A 66 17.54 -16.73 10.61
CA THR A 66 16.45 -16.52 11.57
C THR A 66 15.16 -16.49 10.74
N ALA A 67 14.29 -17.47 10.94
CA ALA A 67 12.99 -17.50 10.31
C ALA A 67 12.25 -16.20 10.64
N ILE A 68 11.79 -15.47 9.62
CA ILE A 68 11.07 -14.21 9.80
C ILE A 68 9.79 -14.53 10.56
N LYS A 69 9.71 -14.10 11.83
CA LYS A 69 8.54 -14.30 12.67
C LYS A 69 7.37 -13.53 12.04
N GLU A 70 6.47 -14.25 11.38
CA GLU A 70 5.29 -13.63 10.77
C GLU A 70 4.39 -13.08 11.89
N THR A 71 4.18 -11.78 11.87
CA THR A 71 3.21 -11.08 12.72
C THR A 71 2.04 -10.61 11.86
N LEU A 72 0.96 -10.12 12.48
CA LEU A 72 -0.13 -9.45 11.76
C LEU A 72 0.38 -8.28 10.91
N LEU A 73 1.47 -7.65 11.33
CA LEU A 73 2.01 -6.44 10.71
C LEU A 73 3.13 -6.72 9.69
N THR A 74 3.51 -7.99 9.52
CA THR A 74 4.49 -8.40 8.51
C THR A 74 3.89 -8.21 7.11
N PRO A 75 4.52 -7.45 6.20
CA PRO A 75 4.05 -7.28 4.84
C PRO A 75 3.88 -8.63 4.13
N ARG A 76 2.78 -8.78 3.40
CA ARG A 76 2.43 -10.01 2.67
C ARG A 76 2.48 -9.77 1.17
N PHE A 77 2.73 -10.84 0.43
CA PHE A 77 2.57 -10.82 -1.03
C PHE A 77 1.12 -11.09 -1.36
N TYR A 78 0.59 -10.33 -2.31
CA TYR A 78 -0.83 -10.37 -2.65
C TYR A 78 -1.05 -10.93 -4.05
N THR A 79 -2.17 -11.64 -4.20
CA THR A 79 -2.71 -12.06 -5.49
C THR A 79 -4.21 -11.80 -5.51
N THR A 80 -4.80 -11.79 -6.70
CA THR A 80 -6.22 -11.50 -6.88
C THR A 80 -6.86 -12.46 -7.88
N ASP A 81 -8.16 -12.32 -8.03
CA ASP A 81 -8.94 -12.95 -9.09
C ASP A 81 -8.70 -12.18 -10.40
N PHE A 82 -7.77 -12.66 -11.22
CA PHE A 82 -7.36 -11.96 -12.44
C PHE A 82 -8.44 -12.00 -13.54
N ASP A 83 -9.27 -13.03 -13.57
CA ASP A 83 -10.36 -13.15 -14.54
C ASP A 83 -11.49 -12.16 -14.18
N GLU A 84 -11.75 -11.97 -12.88
CA GLU A 84 -12.63 -10.90 -12.39
C GLU A 84 -12.04 -9.51 -12.71
N MET A 85 -10.73 -9.30 -12.54
CA MET A 85 -10.07 -8.03 -12.94
C MET A 85 -10.20 -7.77 -14.44
N GLU A 86 -9.95 -8.77 -15.30
CA GLU A 86 -10.14 -8.64 -16.74
C GLU A 86 -11.58 -8.26 -17.09
N THR A 87 -12.57 -8.91 -16.47
CA THR A 87 -13.99 -8.59 -16.66
C THR A 87 -14.31 -7.14 -16.26
N LEU A 88 -13.79 -6.68 -15.11
CA LEU A 88 -14.01 -5.32 -14.59
C LEU A 88 -13.43 -4.23 -15.52
N PHE A 89 -12.33 -4.53 -16.21
CA PHE A 89 -11.65 -3.59 -17.11
C PHE A 89 -11.98 -3.78 -18.60
N ASN A 90 -12.78 -4.78 -18.94
CA ASN A 90 -13.20 -5.02 -20.30
C ASN A 90 -14.11 -3.89 -20.80
N THR A 91 -13.71 -3.23 -21.89
CA THR A 91 -14.40 -2.07 -22.49
C THR A 91 -15.71 -2.45 -23.19
N GLU A 92 -15.88 -3.71 -23.57
CA GLU A 92 -17.10 -4.25 -24.15
C GLU A 92 -18.14 -4.53 -23.07
N ILE A 93 -17.71 -5.08 -21.93
CA ILE A 93 -18.58 -5.47 -20.81
C ILE A 93 -18.90 -4.27 -19.91
N ASN A 94 -17.89 -3.49 -19.52
CA ASN A 94 -18.05 -2.38 -18.59
C ASN A 94 -18.09 -1.03 -19.29
N LYS A 95 -19.30 -0.55 -19.58
CA LYS A 95 -19.53 0.77 -20.21
C LYS A 95 -19.31 1.98 -19.29
N LYS A 96 -18.96 1.76 -18.01
CA LYS A 96 -18.69 2.84 -17.05
C LYS A 96 -17.23 3.24 -16.98
N LEU A 97 -16.36 2.57 -17.74
CA LEU A 97 -14.96 2.94 -17.87
C LEU A 97 -14.86 4.29 -18.58
N ASN A 98 -14.34 5.29 -17.89
CA ASN A 98 -14.09 6.61 -18.46
C ASN A 98 -12.74 6.62 -19.17
N GLN A 99 -12.75 6.24 -20.45
CA GLN A 99 -11.52 6.05 -21.22
C GLN A 99 -10.71 7.35 -21.35
N ALA A 100 -11.36 8.51 -21.47
CA ALA A 100 -10.69 9.81 -21.54
C ALA A 100 -9.95 10.16 -20.23
N GLU A 101 -10.53 9.83 -19.06
CA GLU A 101 -9.86 10.00 -17.76
C GLU A 101 -8.65 9.08 -17.64
N PHE A 102 -8.75 7.82 -18.10
CA PHE A 102 -7.60 6.92 -18.12
C PHE A 102 -6.50 7.34 -19.09
N GLU A 103 -6.83 7.87 -20.26
CA GLU A 103 -5.84 8.39 -21.20
C GLU A 103 -5.10 9.61 -20.63
N ALA A 104 -5.81 10.52 -19.96
CA ALA A 104 -5.21 11.65 -19.28
C ALA A 104 -4.25 11.19 -18.16
N LEU A 105 -4.69 10.23 -17.33
CA LEU A 105 -3.84 9.64 -16.30
C LEU A 105 -2.62 8.94 -16.91
N LEU A 106 -2.79 8.21 -18.01
CA LEU A 106 -1.67 7.57 -18.70
C LEU A 106 -0.61 8.58 -19.14
N GLN A 107 -1.00 9.75 -19.66
CA GLN A 107 -0.05 10.80 -19.99
C GLN A 107 0.70 11.30 -18.75
N GLU A 108 -0.01 11.51 -17.64
CA GLU A 108 0.60 11.91 -16.37
C GLU A 108 1.65 10.89 -15.87
N PHE A 109 1.37 9.59 -16.00
CA PHE A 109 2.34 8.53 -15.66
C PHE A 109 3.53 8.47 -16.63
N LYS A 110 3.32 8.78 -17.92
CA LYS A 110 4.37 8.81 -18.95
C LYS A 110 5.36 9.95 -18.75
N THR A 111 4.91 11.09 -18.20
CA THR A 111 5.78 12.24 -17.94
C THR A 111 6.92 11.91 -16.96
N ASP A 112 6.72 10.95 -16.03
CA ASP A 112 7.75 10.42 -15.12
C ASP A 112 8.62 11.50 -14.46
N TYR A 113 7.98 12.44 -13.74
CA TYR A 113 8.67 13.53 -13.04
C TYR A 113 9.78 13.06 -12.08
N ASN A 114 9.73 11.80 -11.63
CA ASN A 114 10.65 11.22 -10.67
C ASN A 114 11.75 10.34 -11.30
N GLN A 115 11.93 10.37 -12.63
CA GLN A 115 12.88 9.52 -13.35
C GLN A 115 14.29 9.52 -12.72
N THR A 116 14.81 10.70 -12.37
CA THR A 116 16.15 10.87 -11.79
C THR A 116 16.14 11.12 -10.28
N HIS A 117 15.00 10.98 -9.62
CA HIS A 117 14.84 11.34 -8.22
C HIS A 117 15.53 10.37 -7.26
N PHE A 118 15.50 9.07 -7.55
CA PHE A 118 15.98 8.01 -6.65
C PHE A 118 17.50 7.75 -6.74
N VAL A 119 18.29 8.83 -6.75
CA VAL A 119 19.75 8.81 -6.78
C VAL A 119 20.31 9.11 -5.40
N ARG A 120 21.13 8.20 -4.88
CA ARG A 120 21.73 8.29 -3.53
C ARG A 120 23.05 9.07 -3.55
N ASN A 121 23.39 9.67 -2.42
CA ASN A 121 24.67 10.35 -2.19
C ASN A 121 25.43 9.71 -1.00
N LYS A 122 26.61 10.25 -0.67
CA LYS A 122 27.48 9.72 0.40
C LYS A 122 26.88 9.86 1.81
N GLU A 123 25.97 10.82 2.01
CA GLU A 123 25.33 11.09 3.32
C GLU A 123 24.59 9.88 3.87
N PHE A 124 24.07 9.00 2.99
CA PHE A 124 23.34 7.80 3.40
C PHE A 124 24.19 6.86 4.24
N LYS A 125 25.41 6.55 3.77
CA LYS A 125 26.29 5.61 4.46
C LYS A 125 26.76 6.19 5.79
N GLU A 126 27.13 7.46 5.79
CA GLU A 126 27.56 8.17 7.00
C GLU A 126 26.45 8.23 8.06
N ALA A 127 25.20 8.46 7.66
CA ALA A 127 24.07 8.44 8.57
C ALA A 127 23.80 7.03 9.13
N ALA A 128 23.90 6.00 8.29
CA ALA A 128 23.76 4.61 8.74
C ALA A 128 24.82 4.22 9.79
N ASP A 129 26.07 4.63 9.59
CA ASP A 129 27.19 4.32 10.50
C ASP A 129 27.08 5.01 11.87
N LYS A 130 26.44 6.18 11.91
CA LYS A 130 26.15 6.91 13.16
C LYS A 130 24.99 6.31 13.95
N MET A 131 24.10 5.57 13.29
CA MET A 131 22.91 5.02 13.92
C MET A 131 23.22 3.74 14.70
N GLN A 132 22.99 3.76 16.02
CA GLN A 132 23.31 2.65 16.93
C GLN A 132 22.12 2.26 17.82
N GLY A 133 22.25 1.14 18.53
CA GLY A 133 21.31 0.71 19.56
C GLY A 133 19.89 0.41 19.04
N PRO A 134 18.84 0.65 19.85
CA PRO A 134 17.45 0.34 19.50
C PRO A 134 16.95 1.08 18.24
N LEU A 135 17.38 2.32 18.04
CA LEU A 135 17.01 3.11 16.86
C LEU A 135 17.44 2.41 15.57
N ARG A 136 18.66 1.87 15.54
CA ARG A 136 19.19 1.13 14.41
C ARG A 136 18.32 -0.09 14.06
N GLN A 137 17.87 -0.83 15.07
CA GLN A 137 17.04 -2.01 14.86
C GLN A 137 15.67 -1.63 14.29
N ILE A 138 15.01 -0.64 14.87
CA ILE A 138 13.71 -0.14 14.41
C ILE A 138 13.80 0.37 12.97
N PHE A 139 14.88 1.10 12.65
CA PHE A 139 15.06 1.66 11.31
C PHE A 139 15.33 0.59 10.24
N VAL A 140 16.11 -0.45 10.57
CA VAL A 140 16.29 -1.60 9.68
C VAL A 140 14.98 -2.33 9.46
N GLU A 141 14.19 -2.56 10.52
CA GLU A 141 12.86 -3.18 10.40
C GLU A 141 11.93 -2.33 9.52
N PHE A 142 11.94 -1.01 9.70
CA PHE A 142 11.20 -0.08 8.86
C PHE A 142 11.57 -0.22 7.37
N LEU A 143 12.87 -0.23 7.05
CA LEU A 143 13.35 -0.38 5.68
C LEU A 143 12.98 -1.74 5.09
N GLU A 144 13.15 -2.83 5.84
CA GLU A 144 12.81 -4.19 5.41
C GLU A 144 11.32 -4.31 5.09
N ARG A 145 10.47 -3.81 6.00
CA ARG A 145 9.02 -3.90 5.84
C ARG A 145 8.51 -3.02 4.71
N SER A 146 9.04 -1.80 4.61
CA SER A 146 8.67 -0.89 3.51
C SER A 146 9.10 -1.50 2.16
N CYS A 147 10.34 -1.97 2.05
CA CYS A 147 10.85 -2.59 0.82
C CYS A 147 10.01 -3.79 0.38
N THR A 148 9.63 -4.65 1.34
CA THR A 148 8.77 -5.82 1.05
C THR A 148 7.37 -5.41 0.62
N ALA A 149 6.82 -4.32 1.17
CA ALA A 149 5.49 -3.81 0.79
C ALA A 149 5.49 -3.25 -0.64
N GLU A 150 6.44 -2.37 -1.00
CA GLU A 150 6.52 -1.81 -2.37
C GLU A 150 6.77 -2.93 -3.39
N PHE A 151 7.65 -3.88 -3.05
CA PHE A 151 7.94 -5.01 -3.93
C PHE A 151 6.71 -5.93 -4.13
N SER A 152 5.83 -6.04 -3.11
CA SER A 152 4.56 -6.75 -3.23
C SER A 152 3.63 -6.07 -4.24
N GLY A 153 3.48 -4.74 -4.15
CA GLY A 153 2.72 -3.93 -5.09
C GLY A 153 3.23 -4.08 -6.52
N PHE A 154 4.54 -3.95 -6.71
CA PHE A 154 5.22 -4.17 -7.99
C PHE A 154 4.81 -5.48 -8.66
N LEU A 155 4.86 -6.60 -7.95
CA LEU A 155 4.54 -7.92 -8.52
C LEU A 155 3.08 -8.00 -8.99
N LEU A 156 2.15 -7.49 -8.18
CA LEU A 156 0.73 -7.48 -8.52
C LEU A 156 0.46 -6.60 -9.75
N TYR A 157 1.00 -5.38 -9.78
CA TYR A 157 0.77 -4.44 -10.88
C TYR A 157 1.44 -4.90 -12.17
N LYS A 158 2.63 -5.51 -12.08
CA LYS A 158 3.31 -6.09 -13.24
C LYS A 158 2.47 -7.21 -13.88
N GLU A 159 1.85 -8.05 -13.07
CA GLU A 159 0.99 -9.13 -13.58
C GLU A 159 -0.31 -8.59 -14.17
N LEU A 160 -0.94 -7.58 -13.55
CA LEU A 160 -2.11 -6.90 -14.09
C LEU A 160 -1.80 -6.20 -15.43
N GLY A 161 -0.68 -5.48 -15.50
CA GLY A 161 -0.22 -4.83 -16.73
C GLY A 161 0.08 -5.83 -17.86
N ARG A 162 0.47 -7.08 -17.53
CA ARG A 162 0.66 -8.15 -18.52
C ARG A 162 -0.68 -8.70 -19.02
N ARG A 163 -1.60 -9.00 -18.11
CA ARG A 163 -2.89 -9.66 -18.43
C ARG A 163 -3.85 -8.75 -19.17
N LEU A 164 -3.93 -7.48 -18.76
CA LEU A 164 -4.91 -6.55 -19.30
C LEU A 164 -4.58 -6.03 -20.71
N LYS A 165 -3.42 -6.35 -21.29
CA LYS A 165 -2.97 -5.79 -22.59
C LYS A 165 -3.99 -5.94 -23.71
N LYS A 166 -4.68 -7.08 -23.76
CA LYS A 166 -5.70 -7.36 -24.79
C LYS A 166 -7.07 -6.78 -24.44
N THR A 167 -7.36 -6.66 -23.16
CA THR A 167 -8.69 -6.30 -22.63
C THR A 167 -8.85 -4.79 -22.50
N ASN A 168 -7.82 -4.10 -22.02
CA ASN A 168 -7.75 -2.64 -21.92
C ASN A 168 -6.28 -2.20 -21.96
N PRO A 169 -5.74 -1.89 -23.16
CA PRO A 169 -4.32 -1.58 -23.32
C PRO A 169 -3.88 -0.32 -22.56
N VAL A 170 -4.76 0.68 -22.41
CA VAL A 170 -4.46 1.91 -21.66
C VAL A 170 -4.28 1.61 -20.17
N VAL A 171 -5.25 0.92 -19.56
CA VAL A 171 -5.15 0.52 -18.15
C VAL A 171 -3.95 -0.43 -17.92
N ALA A 172 -3.68 -1.33 -18.85
CA ALA A 172 -2.51 -2.21 -18.80
C ALA A 172 -1.18 -1.43 -18.82
N GLU A 173 -1.10 -0.37 -19.62
CA GLU A 173 0.08 0.50 -19.66
C GLU A 173 0.23 1.29 -18.36
N ILE A 174 -0.85 1.83 -17.79
CA ILE A 174 -0.82 2.50 -16.48
C ILE A 174 -0.30 1.54 -15.40
N PHE A 175 -0.82 0.31 -15.30
CA PHE A 175 -0.32 -0.69 -14.34
C PHE A 175 1.17 -1.01 -14.57
N SER A 176 1.62 -1.02 -15.83
CA SER A 176 3.04 -1.25 -16.15
C SER A 176 3.90 -0.09 -15.66
N LEU A 177 3.47 1.16 -15.83
CA LEU A 177 4.18 2.36 -15.34
C LEU A 177 4.14 2.47 -13.81
N MET A 178 3.02 2.14 -13.18
CA MET A 178 2.92 2.05 -11.73
C MET A 178 3.86 0.97 -11.19
N SER A 179 3.96 -0.20 -11.85
CA SER A 179 4.94 -1.23 -11.47
C SER A 179 6.40 -0.75 -11.60
N ARG A 180 6.71 0.13 -12.57
CA ARG A 180 8.03 0.77 -12.66
C ARG A 180 8.30 1.62 -11.43
N ASP A 181 7.32 2.40 -10.98
CA ASP A 181 7.45 3.29 -9.82
C ASP A 181 7.71 2.47 -8.55
N GLU A 182 6.88 1.45 -8.28
CA GLU A 182 7.05 0.53 -7.14
C GLU A 182 8.40 -0.20 -7.15
N ALA A 183 8.88 -0.60 -8.34
CA ALA A 183 10.20 -1.21 -8.48
C ALA A 183 11.33 -0.24 -8.12
N ARG A 184 11.20 1.05 -8.46
CA ARG A 184 12.17 2.09 -8.05
C ARG A 184 12.13 2.30 -6.54
N HIS A 185 10.93 2.37 -5.97
CA HIS A 185 10.71 2.52 -4.53
C HIS A 185 11.34 1.37 -3.73
N ALA A 186 11.00 0.13 -4.07
CA ALA A 186 11.58 -1.08 -3.48
C ALA A 186 13.10 -1.12 -3.65
N GLY A 187 13.60 -0.81 -4.86
CA GLY A 187 15.03 -0.77 -5.16
C GLY A 187 15.78 0.28 -4.33
N PHE A 188 15.19 1.45 -4.12
CA PHE A 188 15.77 2.53 -3.32
C PHE A 188 15.83 2.14 -1.83
N LEU A 189 14.79 1.52 -1.30
CA LEU A 189 14.76 1.00 0.08
C LEU A 189 15.76 -0.15 0.29
N ASN A 190 15.84 -1.08 -0.64
CA ASN A 190 16.79 -2.20 -0.56
C ASN A 190 18.25 -1.71 -0.60
N LYS A 191 18.52 -0.68 -1.42
CA LYS A 191 19.81 0.01 -1.39
C LYS A 191 20.07 0.64 -0.02
N GLY A 192 19.06 1.22 0.63
CA GLY A 192 19.19 1.74 2.00
C GLY A 192 19.53 0.66 3.03
N LEU A 193 18.94 -0.54 2.94
CA LEU A 193 19.32 -1.67 3.79
C LEU A 193 20.80 -2.03 3.66
N SER A 194 21.38 -1.87 2.47
CA SER A 194 22.79 -2.19 2.23
C SER A 194 23.74 -1.32 3.02
N ASP A 195 23.36 -0.08 3.36
CA ASP A 195 24.17 0.81 4.20
C ASP A 195 24.33 0.28 5.63
N PHE A 196 23.35 -0.54 6.04
CA PHE A 196 23.29 -1.23 7.31
C PHE A 196 23.81 -2.67 7.22
N ASN A 197 24.44 -3.07 6.11
CA ASN A 197 24.93 -4.42 5.81
C ASN A 197 23.82 -5.50 5.71
N TYR A 198 22.61 -5.09 5.32
CA TYR A 198 21.51 -6.00 5.01
C TYR A 198 21.14 -5.89 3.52
N ALA A 199 20.64 -6.97 2.94
CA ALA A 199 20.08 -6.94 1.60
C ALA A 199 18.94 -7.95 1.50
N LEU A 200 17.84 -7.54 0.89
CA LEU A 200 16.76 -8.45 0.54
C LEU A 200 17.02 -9.02 -0.85
N ASP A 201 17.02 -10.35 -0.94
CA ASP A 201 16.95 -11.05 -2.21
C ASP A 201 15.48 -11.08 -2.68
N LEU A 202 15.11 -10.03 -3.40
CA LEU A 202 13.75 -9.84 -3.92
C LEU A 202 13.34 -11.01 -4.84
N GLY A 203 14.27 -11.57 -5.61
CA GLY A 203 14.02 -12.72 -6.47
C GLY A 203 13.70 -13.98 -5.66
N PHE A 204 14.46 -14.25 -4.59
CA PHE A 204 14.15 -15.33 -3.67
C PHE A 204 12.81 -15.14 -2.96
N LEU A 205 12.50 -13.91 -2.52
CA LEU A 205 11.22 -13.61 -1.85
C LEU A 205 10.02 -13.99 -2.71
N THR A 206 10.06 -13.77 -4.04
CA THR A 206 8.95 -14.16 -4.94
C THR A 206 8.64 -15.66 -4.89
N LYS A 207 9.65 -16.51 -4.67
CA LYS A 207 9.51 -17.96 -4.67
C LYS A 207 9.21 -18.50 -3.27
N ALA A 208 9.73 -17.85 -2.24
CA ALA A 208 9.68 -18.34 -0.88
C ALA A 208 8.43 -17.90 -0.11
N ARG A 209 7.83 -16.74 -0.45
CA ARG A 209 6.68 -16.20 0.28
C ARG A 209 5.36 -16.76 -0.23
N LYS A 210 4.44 -16.99 0.71
CA LYS A 210 3.05 -17.35 0.40
C LYS A 210 2.28 -16.12 -0.07
N TYR A 211 1.60 -16.27 -1.20
CA TYR A 211 0.69 -15.26 -1.71
C TYR A 211 -0.64 -15.32 -0.96
N THR A 212 -1.13 -14.16 -0.55
CA THR A 212 -2.41 -13.97 0.12
C THR A 212 -3.42 -13.49 -0.90
N PHE A 213 -4.50 -14.25 -1.08
CA PHE A 213 -5.54 -13.91 -2.02
C PHE A 213 -6.49 -12.85 -1.45
N PHE A 214 -6.76 -11.82 -2.24
CA PHE A 214 -7.84 -10.86 -2.01
C PHE A 214 -8.73 -10.76 -3.25
N LYS A 215 -10.04 -10.58 -3.02
CA LYS A 215 -10.95 -10.24 -4.12
C LYS A 215 -10.64 -8.84 -4.68
N PRO A 216 -10.85 -8.59 -5.99
CA PRO A 216 -10.60 -7.30 -6.65
C PRO A 216 -11.13 -6.08 -5.89
N LYS A 217 -12.37 -6.16 -5.37
CA LYS A 217 -12.96 -5.11 -4.52
C LYS A 217 -12.02 -4.68 -3.39
N PHE A 218 -11.43 -5.62 -2.67
CA PHE A 218 -10.55 -5.31 -1.54
C PHE A 218 -9.18 -4.82 -1.98
N ILE A 219 -8.66 -5.29 -3.12
CA ILE A 219 -7.44 -4.72 -3.71
C ILE A 219 -7.65 -3.24 -4.00
N PHE A 220 -8.74 -2.86 -4.67
CA PHE A 220 -9.01 -1.46 -4.99
C PHE A 220 -9.10 -0.58 -3.74
N TYR A 221 -9.83 -1.04 -2.71
CA TYR A 221 -9.95 -0.30 -1.46
C TYR A 221 -8.63 -0.20 -0.70
N ALA A 222 -7.93 -1.32 -0.54
CA ALA A 222 -6.69 -1.38 0.22
C ALA A 222 -5.61 -0.53 -0.44
N THR A 223 -5.45 -0.65 -1.77
CA THR A 223 -4.48 0.14 -2.52
C THR A 223 -4.84 1.62 -2.51
N TYR A 224 -6.07 2.01 -2.86
CA TYR A 224 -6.44 3.43 -2.83
C TYR A 224 -6.18 4.06 -1.45
N LEU A 225 -6.51 3.33 -0.38
CA LEU A 225 -6.30 3.80 0.97
C LEU A 225 -4.81 3.85 1.33
N SER A 226 -4.01 2.86 0.94
CA SER A 226 -2.55 2.85 1.16
C SER A 226 -1.89 4.04 0.47
N GLU A 227 -2.20 4.28 -0.80
CA GLU A 227 -1.67 5.40 -1.57
C GLU A 227 -1.99 6.76 -0.91
N LYS A 228 -3.27 7.00 -0.58
CA LYS A 228 -3.66 8.28 0.03
C LYS A 228 -3.12 8.44 1.45
N ILE A 229 -2.99 7.37 2.23
CA ILE A 229 -2.33 7.44 3.55
C ILE A 229 -0.83 7.67 3.38
N GLY A 230 -0.20 6.97 2.44
CA GLY A 230 1.22 7.07 2.08
C GLY A 230 1.59 8.49 1.72
N TYR A 231 0.83 9.13 0.81
CA TYR A 231 0.96 10.54 0.47
C TYR A 231 1.04 11.44 1.70
N TRP A 232 0.00 11.40 2.54
CA TRP A 232 -0.10 12.26 3.72
C TRP A 232 1.00 11.98 4.74
N ARG A 233 1.36 10.71 4.93
CA ARG A 233 2.46 10.30 5.81
C ARG A 233 3.79 10.88 5.33
N TYR A 234 4.12 10.70 4.06
CA TYR A 234 5.39 11.15 3.48
C TYR A 234 5.52 12.67 3.49
N ILE A 235 4.49 13.41 3.06
CA ILE A 235 4.55 14.87 3.07
C ILE A 235 4.61 15.44 4.49
N THR A 236 3.92 14.82 5.45
CA THR A 236 3.94 15.26 6.86
C THR A 236 5.32 15.05 7.48
N ILE A 237 5.91 13.86 7.29
CA ILE A 237 7.26 13.56 7.77
C ILE A 237 8.27 14.52 7.14
N TYR A 238 8.22 14.70 5.83
CA TYR A 238 9.12 15.61 5.12
C TYR A 238 9.02 17.05 5.66
N ARG A 239 7.80 17.59 5.77
CA ARG A 239 7.59 18.97 6.28
C ARG A 239 8.07 19.13 7.71
N HIS A 240 7.82 18.14 8.57
CA HIS A 240 8.27 18.16 9.95
C HIS A 240 9.80 18.16 10.04
N LEU A 241 10.48 17.26 9.32
CA LEU A 241 11.95 17.16 9.34
C LEU A 241 12.65 18.31 8.61
N LYS A 242 11.99 18.93 7.63
CA LYS A 242 12.46 20.16 7.00
C LYS A 242 12.46 21.33 7.98
N ALA A 243 11.46 21.41 8.86
CA ALA A 243 11.36 22.43 9.90
C ALA A 243 12.24 22.13 11.12
N ASN A 244 12.55 20.85 11.38
CA ASN A 244 13.34 20.39 12.52
C ASN A 244 14.44 19.40 12.05
N PRO A 245 15.52 19.88 11.38
CA PRO A 245 16.53 19.03 10.78
C PRO A 245 17.31 18.14 11.76
N GLU A 246 17.34 18.51 13.04
CA GLU A 246 18.01 17.79 14.13
C GLU A 246 17.42 16.39 14.39
N PHE A 247 16.15 16.18 14.07
CA PHE A 247 15.48 14.87 14.19
C PHE A 247 15.69 13.97 12.97
N GLN A 248 16.36 14.46 11.92
CA GLN A 248 16.57 13.68 10.69
C GLN A 248 17.69 12.65 10.89
N CYS A 249 17.31 11.43 11.26
CA CYS A 249 18.26 10.34 11.51
C CYS A 249 18.82 9.68 10.24
N TYR A 250 18.20 9.89 9.07
CA TYR A 250 18.61 9.28 7.81
C TYR A 250 18.17 10.08 6.57
N PRO A 251 18.97 10.18 5.49
CA PRO A 251 18.64 11.05 4.35
C PRO A 251 17.41 10.66 3.52
N ILE A 252 16.88 9.44 3.67
CA ILE A 252 15.73 8.95 2.88
C ILE A 252 14.53 9.90 2.95
N PHE A 253 14.32 10.56 4.10
CA PHE A 253 13.18 11.45 4.30
C PHE A 253 13.23 12.70 3.42
N LYS A 254 14.40 13.13 2.96
CA LYS A 254 14.52 14.24 1.98
C LYS A 254 13.85 13.90 0.65
N TYR A 255 13.71 12.60 0.33
CA TYR A 255 13.15 12.13 -0.92
C TYR A 255 11.61 12.01 -0.87
N PHE A 256 11.00 12.17 0.30
CA PHE A 256 9.56 11.99 0.50
C PHE A 256 8.70 13.07 -0.16
N GLU A 257 9.24 14.27 -0.41
CA GLU A 257 8.49 15.35 -1.09
C GLU A 257 8.07 14.98 -2.51
N ASN A 258 9.00 14.41 -3.30
CA ASN A 258 8.69 13.99 -4.66
C ASN A 258 8.09 12.58 -4.70
N TRP A 259 8.53 11.68 -3.81
CA TRP A 259 7.98 10.33 -3.72
C TRP A 259 6.48 10.39 -3.43
N CYS A 260 6.03 11.22 -2.47
CA CYS A 260 4.60 11.30 -2.17
C CYS A 260 3.75 11.66 -3.40
N GLN A 261 4.30 12.38 -4.39
CA GLN A 261 3.58 12.66 -5.63
C GLN A 261 3.35 11.41 -6.49
N ASP A 262 4.23 10.40 -6.44
CA ASP A 262 3.95 9.08 -7.05
C ASP A 262 2.73 8.45 -6.37
N GLU A 263 2.71 8.39 -5.04
CA GLU A 263 1.57 7.88 -4.26
C GLU A 263 0.27 8.64 -4.59
N ASN A 264 0.36 9.96 -4.78
CA ASN A 264 -0.82 10.74 -5.12
C ASN A 264 -1.37 10.35 -6.50
N ARG A 265 -0.50 10.23 -7.52
CA ARG A 265 -0.86 9.81 -8.88
C ARG A 265 -1.41 8.38 -8.91
N HIS A 266 -0.79 7.46 -8.16
CA HIS A 266 -1.29 6.10 -7.98
C HIS A 266 -2.68 6.11 -7.36
N GLY A 267 -2.87 6.90 -6.30
CA GLY A 267 -4.18 7.10 -5.66
C GLY A 267 -5.23 7.72 -6.60
N ASP A 268 -4.85 8.64 -7.48
CA ASP A 268 -5.75 9.25 -8.46
C ASP A 268 -6.20 8.23 -9.52
N PHE A 269 -5.29 7.36 -9.96
CA PHE A 269 -5.64 6.24 -10.82
C PHE A 269 -6.62 5.28 -10.14
N PHE A 270 -6.35 4.83 -8.91
CA PHE A 270 -7.28 3.96 -8.19
C PHE A 270 -8.62 4.64 -7.87
N SER A 271 -8.65 5.97 -7.69
CA SER A 271 -9.89 6.74 -7.61
C SER A 271 -10.72 6.60 -8.88
N ALA A 272 -10.11 6.79 -10.05
CA ALA A 272 -10.78 6.60 -11.34
C ALA A 272 -11.26 5.15 -11.53
N LEU A 273 -10.45 4.15 -11.13
CA LEU A 273 -10.88 2.74 -11.16
C LEU A 273 -12.12 2.51 -10.29
N MET A 274 -12.16 3.03 -9.07
CA MET A 274 -13.31 2.86 -8.18
C MET A 274 -14.56 3.59 -8.70
N LYS A 275 -14.42 4.78 -9.30
CA LYS A 275 -15.55 5.49 -9.93
C LYS A 275 -16.17 4.68 -11.06
N ALA A 276 -15.35 3.98 -11.84
CA ALA A 276 -15.82 3.09 -12.91
C ALA A 276 -16.52 1.82 -12.38
N GLN A 277 -16.45 1.55 -11.07
CA GLN A 277 -17.06 0.39 -10.41
C GLN A 277 -18.02 0.83 -9.29
N PRO A 278 -19.14 1.51 -9.62
CA PRO A 278 -20.05 2.08 -8.60
C PRO A 278 -20.68 1.02 -7.67
N GLN A 279 -20.74 -0.24 -8.10
CA GLN A 279 -21.17 -1.37 -7.25
C GLN A 279 -20.28 -1.56 -6.02
N PHE A 280 -19.02 -1.11 -6.08
CA PHE A 280 -18.13 -1.14 -4.93
C PHE A 280 -18.40 0.00 -3.98
N LEU A 281 -18.74 1.20 -4.47
CA LEU A 281 -18.89 2.43 -3.69
C LEU A 281 -20.28 2.64 -3.09
N ASN A 282 -21.34 2.19 -3.76
CA ASN A 282 -22.71 2.56 -3.42
C ASN A 282 -23.40 1.64 -2.39
N ASP A 283 -22.73 0.59 -1.94
CA ASP A 283 -23.23 -0.29 -0.89
C ASP A 283 -23.23 0.40 0.49
N TRP A 284 -24.22 0.08 1.33
CA TRP A 284 -24.34 0.63 2.68
C TRP A 284 -23.10 0.33 3.52
N LYS A 285 -22.51 -0.87 3.35
CA LYS A 285 -21.26 -1.26 4.01
C LYS A 285 -20.12 -0.34 3.60
N ALA A 286 -19.98 -0.05 2.30
CA ALA A 286 -18.93 0.82 1.79
C ALA A 286 -19.03 2.24 2.36
N LYS A 287 -20.24 2.79 2.47
CA LYS A 287 -20.49 4.10 3.10
C LYS A 287 -20.11 4.12 4.58
N LEU A 288 -20.40 3.05 5.33
CA LEU A 288 -19.99 2.94 6.74
C LEU A 288 -18.48 2.78 6.90
N TRP A 289 -17.85 1.95 6.08
CA TRP A 289 -16.39 1.80 6.08
C TRP A 289 -15.68 3.11 5.76
N ALA A 290 -16.15 3.85 4.74
CA ALA A 290 -15.62 5.16 4.42
C ALA A 290 -15.70 6.13 5.62
N ARG A 291 -16.86 6.20 6.29
CA ARG A 291 -17.06 7.03 7.50
C ARG A 291 -16.13 6.59 8.64
N PHE A 292 -16.02 5.29 8.89
CA PHE A 292 -15.14 4.75 9.92
C PHE A 292 -13.67 5.10 9.65
N PHE A 293 -13.18 4.91 8.43
CA PHE A 293 -11.80 5.25 8.09
C PHE A 293 -11.52 6.75 8.15
N CYS A 294 -12.46 7.61 7.74
CA CYS A 294 -12.32 9.06 7.91
C CYS A 294 -12.18 9.45 9.39
N LEU A 295 -13.04 8.90 10.26
CA LEU A 295 -13.01 9.16 11.70
C LEU A 295 -11.75 8.58 12.38
N SER A 296 -11.32 7.39 11.96
CA SER A 296 -10.10 6.76 12.46
C SER A 296 -8.86 7.55 12.06
N LYS A 297 -8.77 8.07 10.83
CA LYS A 297 -7.61 8.86 10.36
C LYS A 297 -7.40 10.13 11.16
N GLU A 298 -8.47 10.81 11.56
CA GLU A 298 -8.38 12.02 12.39
C GLU A 298 -7.75 11.71 13.75
N SER A 299 -8.06 10.54 14.31
CA SER A 299 -7.43 10.02 15.52
C SER A 299 -5.99 9.56 15.28
N THR A 300 -5.71 8.87 14.18
CA THR A 300 -4.38 8.33 13.84
C THR A 300 -3.37 9.42 13.49
N ASN A 301 -3.77 10.48 12.78
CA ASN A 301 -2.88 11.63 12.52
C ASN A 301 -2.49 12.32 13.84
N ARG A 302 -3.42 12.38 14.79
CA ARG A 302 -3.15 12.90 16.15
C ARG A 302 -2.17 12.02 16.92
N ILE A 303 -2.32 10.70 16.83
CA ILE A 303 -1.44 9.72 17.46
C ILE A 303 -0.05 9.69 16.80
N LEU A 304 0.04 9.79 15.47
CA LEU A 304 1.32 9.81 14.75
C LEU A 304 2.12 11.07 15.10
N MET A 305 1.45 12.21 15.27
CA MET A 305 2.07 13.44 15.76
C MET A 305 2.55 13.31 17.21
N GLU A 306 1.83 12.59 18.08
CA GLU A 306 2.29 12.32 19.46
C GLU A 306 3.46 11.34 19.50
N VAL A 307 3.46 10.30 18.66
CA VAL A 307 4.59 9.35 18.56
C VAL A 307 5.85 10.03 18.02
N LEU A 308 5.73 10.95 17.05
CA LEU A 308 6.85 11.75 16.55
C LEU A 308 7.36 12.80 17.54
N LYS A 309 6.57 13.21 18.54
CA LYS A 309 7.06 14.06 19.66
C LYS A 309 7.80 13.26 20.73
N ILE A 310 7.54 11.96 20.80
CA ILE A 310 8.17 11.04 21.76
C ILE A 310 9.52 10.52 21.22
N LEU A 311 9.69 10.49 19.89
CA LEU A 311 10.94 10.20 19.21
C LEU A 311 11.82 11.46 19.12
#